data_AF-A0A8T6MS09-F1
#
_entry.id   AF-A0A8T6MS09-F1
#
_cell.length_a   1.000
_cell.length_b   1.000
_cell.length_c   1.000
_cell.angle_alpha   90.00
_cell.angle_beta   90.00
_cell.angle_gamma   90.00
#
_symmetry.space_group_name_H-M   'P 1'
#
loop_
_entity.id
_entity.type
_entity.pdbx_description
1 polymer ?
#
loop_
_entity_poly.entity_id
_entity_poly.type
_entity_poly.pdbx_seq_one_letter_code
_entity_poly.pdbx_strand_id
1 'polypeptide(L)'
;IGKIHQLQDGKKSIDTATQGQEIACSIQDVTIGRQIEEEDVFYSMPNSREAKIILEKFMHKLNPEQQTVFNEIVALLRAKDASYGYI
;
A
#
# COMPACT_ATOMS: atom_id res chain seq x y z
N ILE A 1 -7.91 -2.04 -5.56
CA ILE A 1 -8.01 -1.91 -7.02
C ILE A 1 -7.46 -3.13 -7.77
N GLY A 2 -6.38 -3.74 -7.31
CA GLY A 2 -5.80 -4.95 -7.89
C GLY A 2 -4.62 -5.43 -7.04
N LYS A 3 -3.82 -6.34 -7.57
CA LYS A 3 -2.55 -6.78 -6.97
C LYS A 3 -1.39 -6.38 -7.87
N ILE A 4 -0.30 -5.93 -7.27
CA ILE A 4 0.94 -5.63 -7.99
C ILE A 4 1.46 -6.95 -8.59
N HIS A 5 1.66 -6.96 -9.90
CA HIS A 5 2.24 -8.08 -10.64
C HIS A 5 3.75 -7.97 -10.73
N GLN A 6 4.23 -6.77 -11.10
CA GLN A 6 5.64 -6.52 -11.38
C GLN A 6 5.96 -5.05 -11.22
N LEU A 7 7.17 -4.76 -10.72
CA LEU A 7 7.77 -3.43 -10.72
C LEU A 7 8.97 -3.42 -11.67
N GLN A 8 9.13 -2.36 -12.45
CA GLN A 8 10.25 -2.18 -13.35
C GLN A 8 10.83 -0.78 -13.25
N ASP A 9 12.15 -0.71 -13.10
CA ASP A 9 12.94 0.51 -13.22
C ASP A 9 13.67 0.49 -14.57
N GLY A 10 13.16 1.29 -15.50
CA GLY A 10 13.59 1.31 -16.90
C GLY A 10 13.38 -0.03 -17.60
N LYS A 11 14.43 -0.84 -17.70
CA LYS A 11 14.40 -2.19 -18.33
C LYS A 11 14.69 -3.32 -17.34
N LYS A 12 14.82 -3.02 -16.05
CA LYS A 12 15.16 -4.00 -15.01
C LYS A 12 13.95 -4.24 -14.12
N SER A 13 13.62 -5.51 -13.89
CA SER A 13 12.64 -5.87 -12.87
C SER A 13 13.25 -5.69 -11.48
N ILE A 14 12.47 -5.13 -10.56
CA ILE A 14 12.85 -4.91 -9.17
C ILE A 14 11.79 -5.50 -8.25
N ASP A 15 12.20 -5.90 -7.05
CA ASP A 15 11.28 -6.46 -6.05
C ASP A 15 10.66 -5.38 -5.15
N THR A 16 11.37 -4.27 -4.98
CA THR A 16 10.98 -3.19 -4.07
C THR A 16 11.27 -1.83 -4.68
N ALA A 17 10.37 -0.88 -4.49
CA ALA A 17 10.60 0.53 -4.76
C ALA A 17 10.51 1.34 -3.46
N THR A 18 11.34 2.38 -3.36
CA THR A 18 11.34 3.31 -2.23
C THR A 18 10.70 4.63 -2.62
N GLN A 19 10.39 5.47 -1.62
CA GLN A 19 9.84 6.80 -1.84
C GLN A 19 10.69 7.63 -2.81
N GLY A 20 10.01 8.40 -3.67
CA GLY A 20 10.64 9.27 -4.65
C GLY A 20 11.13 8.55 -5.92
N GLN A 21 11.05 7.23 -5.99
CA GLN A 21 11.37 6.49 -7.21
C GLN A 21 10.18 6.49 -8.18
N GLU A 22 10.44 6.91 -9.42
CA GLU A 22 9.49 6.80 -10.53
C GLU A 22 9.76 5.50 -11.28
N ILE A 23 8.80 4.57 -11.23
CA ILE A 23 8.92 3.23 -11.79
C ILE A 23 7.66 2.83 -12.55
N ALA A 24 7.79 1.88 -13.47
CA ALA A 24 6.64 1.24 -14.09
C ALA A 24 6.08 0.16 -13.14
N CYS A 25 4.81 0.31 -12.76
CA CYS A 25 4.09 -0.66 -11.92
C CYS A 25 3.00 -1.34 -12.75
N SER A 26 3.07 -2.67 -12.85
CA SER A 26 2.01 -3.48 -13.46
C SER A 26 1.09 -4.02 -12.38
N ILE A 27 -0.22 -3.83 -12.57
CA ILE A 27 -1.27 -4.26 -11.65
C ILE A 27 -2.22 -5.20 -12.39
N GLN A 28 -2.52 -6.34 -11.80
CA GLN A 28 -3.45 -7.31 -12.40
C GLN A 28 -4.90 -6.83 -12.27
N ASP A 29 -5.71 -7.20 -13.27
CA ASP A 29 -7.17 -7.04 -13.28
C ASP A 29 -7.67 -5.60 -13.15
N VAL A 30 -6.88 -4.61 -13.60
CA VAL A 30 -7.25 -3.19 -13.59
C VAL A 30 -7.23 -2.58 -15.00
N THR A 31 -8.18 -1.69 -15.30
CA THR A 31 -8.29 -0.94 -16.56
C THR A 31 -8.24 0.56 -16.30
N ILE A 32 -7.27 1.25 -16.92
CA ILE A 32 -7.10 2.72 -16.87
C ILE A 32 -8.20 3.40 -17.70
N GLY A 33 -8.74 4.52 -17.22
CA GLY A 33 -9.85 5.26 -17.83
C GLY A 33 -11.22 4.61 -17.61
N ARG A 34 -11.30 3.65 -16.69
CA ARG A 34 -12.56 2.98 -16.30
C ARG A 34 -12.63 2.66 -14.82
N GLN A 35 -11.61 2.00 -14.28
CA GLN A 35 -11.53 1.67 -12.85
C GLN A 35 -10.61 2.62 -12.09
N ILE A 36 -9.61 3.16 -12.77
CA ILE A 36 -8.64 4.12 -12.24
C ILE A 36 -8.37 5.20 -13.28
N GLU A 37 -8.04 6.40 -12.82
CA GLU A 37 -7.65 7.54 -13.66
C GLU A 37 -6.16 7.86 -13.48
N GLU A 38 -5.62 8.69 -14.35
CA GLU A 38 -4.29 9.27 -14.15
C GLU A 38 -4.28 10.16 -12.89
N GLU A 39 -3.12 10.28 -12.24
CA GLU A 39 -2.92 11.06 -11.00
C GLU A 39 -3.62 10.53 -9.74
N ASP A 40 -4.34 9.40 -9.82
CA ASP A 40 -4.90 8.73 -8.64
C ASP A 40 -3.82 8.29 -7.64
N VAL A 41 -4.13 8.44 -6.35
CA VAL A 41 -3.26 7.98 -5.25
C VAL A 41 -3.81 6.67 -4.67
N PHE A 42 -2.99 5.63 -4.71
CA PHE A 42 -3.35 4.31 -4.17
C PHE A 42 -2.57 3.99 -2.90
N TYR A 43 -3.24 3.30 -1.98
CA TYR A 43 -2.66 2.78 -0.75
C TYR A 43 -2.57 1.26 -0.80
N SER A 44 -1.58 0.71 -0.11
CA SER A 44 -1.55 -0.71 0.19
C SER A 44 -2.68 -1.06 1.18
N MET A 45 -3.25 -2.25 1.03
CA MET A 45 -4.36 -2.70 1.85
C MET A 45 -3.99 -4.00 2.58
N PRO A 46 -3.18 -3.93 3.66
CA PRO A 46 -2.95 -5.09 4.50
C PRO A 46 -4.28 -5.58 5.10
N ASN A 47 -4.38 -6.87 5.42
CA ASN A 47 -5.55 -7.37 6.14
C ASN A 47 -5.50 -6.98 7.63
N SER A 48 -6.63 -7.09 8.34
CA SER A 48 -6.71 -6.69 9.76
C SER A 48 -5.64 -7.35 10.63
N ARG A 49 -5.39 -8.65 10.41
CA ARG A 49 -4.40 -9.43 11.17
C ARG A 49 -2.98 -8.94 10.91
N GLU A 50 -2.63 -8.66 9.66
CA GLU A 50 -1.34 -8.07 9.29
C GLU A 50 -1.17 -6.69 9.91
N ALA A 51 -2.20 -5.83 9.82
CA ALA A 51 -2.17 -4.49 10.39
C ALA A 51 -1.98 -4.53 11.91
N LYS A 52 -2.67 -5.43 12.61
CA LYS A 52 -2.48 -5.67 14.05
C LYS A 52 -1.05 -6.05 14.39
N ILE A 53 -0.48 -7.00 13.66
CA ILE A 53 0.90 -7.44 13.87
C ILE A 53 1.89 -6.28 13.65
N ILE A 54 1.66 -5.45 12.64
CA ILE A 54 2.50 -4.27 12.41
C ILE A 54 2.38 -3.29 13.59
N LEU A 55 1.16 -2.96 14.01
CA LEU A 55 0.88 -2.06 15.14
C LEU A 55 1.55 -2.53 16.44
N GLU A 56 1.44 -3.81 16.77
CA GLU A 56 1.95 -4.35 18.04
C GLU A 56 3.46 -4.62 18.02
N LYS A 57 4.01 -5.05 16.89
CA LYS A 57 5.35 -5.66 16.85
C LYS A 57 6.32 -4.99 15.89
N PHE A 58 5.87 -4.34 14.82
CA PHE A 58 6.76 -3.87 13.75
C PHE A 58 6.71 -2.38 13.46
N MET A 59 5.94 -1.58 14.20
CA MET A 59 5.94 -0.12 14.07
C MET A 59 7.35 0.48 14.13
N HIS A 60 8.21 -0.06 15.01
CA HIS A 60 9.60 0.38 15.16
C HIS A 60 10.49 0.11 13.93
N LYS A 61 10.08 -0.77 13.01
CA LYS A 61 10.80 -1.05 11.77
C LYS A 61 10.44 -0.09 10.64
N LEU A 62 9.34 0.63 10.79
CA LEU A 62 8.92 1.65 9.83
C LEU A 62 9.62 2.96 10.15
N ASN A 63 10.09 3.66 9.13
CA ASN A 63 10.59 5.01 9.28
C ASN A 63 9.42 5.98 9.63
N PRO A 64 9.68 7.21 10.10
CA PRO A 64 8.62 8.13 10.55
C PRO A 64 7.54 8.42 9.50
N GLU A 65 7.94 8.50 8.23
CA GLU A 65 7.02 8.76 7.12
C GLU A 65 6.14 7.53 6.83
N GLN A 66 6.73 6.33 6.81
CA GLN A 66 6.02 5.07 6.70
C GLN A 66 5.04 4.86 7.87
N GLN A 67 5.42 5.23 9.09
CA GLN A 67 4.50 5.19 10.24
C GLN A 67 3.32 6.13 10.04
N THR A 68 3.56 7.33 9.51
CA THR A 68 2.50 8.31 9.23
C THR A 68 1.51 7.77 8.21
N VAL A 69 1.99 7.29 7.06
CA VAL A 69 1.15 6.69 6.01
C VAL A 69 0.43 5.44 6.52
N PHE A 70 1.11 4.59 7.29
CA PHE A 70 0.47 3.40 7.85
C PHE A 70 -0.65 3.74 8.84
N ASN A 71 -0.46 4.74 9.69
CA ASN A 71 -1.52 5.21 10.59
C ASN A 71 -2.71 5.80 9.82
N GLU A 72 -2.46 6.50 8.71
CA GLU A 72 -3.50 6.99 7.81
C GLU A 72 -4.29 5.82 7.20
N ILE A 73 -3.62 4.79 6.68
CA ILE A 73 -4.26 3.56 6.17
C ILE A 73 -5.14 2.92 7.24
N VAL A 74 -4.64 2.78 8.47
CA VAL A 74 -5.41 2.22 9.59
C VAL A 74 -6.63 3.08 9.91
N ALA A 75 -6.51 4.40 9.92
CA ALA A 75 -7.62 5.31 10.17
C ALA A 75 -8.70 5.22 9.08
N LEU A 76 -8.29 5.21 7.80
CA LEU A 76 -9.19 5.07 6.65
C LEU A 76 -9.96 3.74 6.67
N LEU A 77 -9.29 2.65 7.03
CA LEU A 77 -9.92 1.33 7.10
C LEU A 77 -10.80 1.19 8.35
N ARG A 78 -10.43 1.80 9.48
CA ARG A 78 -11.27 1.86 10.69
C ARG A 78 -12.56 2.67 10.52
N ALA A 79 -12.52 3.70 9.68
CA ALA A 79 -13.72 4.46 9.33
C ALA A 79 -14.75 3.58 8.58
N LYS A 80 -14.31 2.52 7.91
CA LYS A 80 -15.17 1.54 7.23
C LYS A 80 -15.53 0.35 8.13
N ASP A 81 -14.58 -0.11 8.94
CA ASP A 81 -14.74 -1.20 9.90
C ASP A 81 -13.97 -0.89 11.19
N ALA A 82 -14.71 -0.50 12.24
CA ALA A 82 -14.13 -0.11 13.52
C ALA A 82 -13.27 -1.20 14.19
N SER A 83 -13.43 -2.47 13.81
CA SER A 83 -12.66 -3.59 14.35
C SER A 83 -11.29 -3.79 13.67
N TYR A 84 -11.03 -3.08 12.56
CA TYR A 84 -9.80 -3.21 11.79
C TYR A 84 -8.54 -2.94 12.62
N GLY A 85 -7.60 -3.90 12.57
CA GLY A 85 -6.34 -3.84 13.31
C GLY A 85 -6.46 -4.25 14.78
N TYR A 86 -7.63 -4.72 15.24
CA TYR A 86 -7.83 -5.30 16.57
C TYR A 86 -8.00 -6.81 16.55
N ILE A 87 -8.65 -7.33 15.50
CA ILE A 87 -8.94 -8.76 15.29
C ILE A 87 -7.84 -9.37 14.42
#